data_AF-A0AB34FYD5-F1
#
_entry.id   AF-A0AB34FYD5-F1
#
_cell.length_a   1.000
_cell.length_b   1.000
_cell.length_c   1.000
_cell.angle_alpha   90.00
_cell.angle_beta   90.00
_cell.angle_gamma   90.00
#
_symmetry.space_group_name_H-M   'P 1'
#
loop_
_entity.id
_entity.type
_entity.pdbx_description
1 polymer ?
#
loop_
_entity_poly.entity_id
_entity_poly.type
_entity_poly.pdbx_seq_one_letter_code
_entity_poly.pdbx_strand_id
1 'polypeptide(L)'
;MTEQDTSADNLVLLNAVLNARGVSISTARLHSLHARMQAEQSPENAAALQALIQRHFGPIIPCDVFARIKREDCGWSKYEARAYLEDFIQYFPRSYAISFPVEVWHERLIHCLLYLEQRLGVRFVWTKKDFTATAAAPPMPYRYSKDDLGGSDPNTDDQNTNLAVRPLYDLPKSKWWMQADRGCDKVPPPSGEFLELPAGKSFMTELANNRAFTSLSYGGSKTTEWQDGENRAFPWRGPGTPPGCLGDNPDKKGGELHTHSIETTGGTAWAISYETDLSKVSMDNLVVFSVRYYSPFFRETWYDVPADLPACPEEGCYCAWLWIPDGCGEPNMYMQNHRCKVTGSSSSKRLATPKAPVWCKDDPSKCVTGAKQMMAWHQAEGNNVDPPNGQTPTYNQRMGFMDGAQNDIFE
;
A
#
# COMPACT_ATOMS: atom_id res chain seq x y z
N MET A 1 3.42 -30.71 -44.47
CA MET A 1 3.05 -31.03 -43.08
C MET A 1 2.62 -29.74 -42.44
N THR A 2 1.34 -29.66 -42.11
CA THR A 2 0.62 -28.45 -41.68
C THR A 2 0.87 -28.15 -40.19
N GLU A 3 0.74 -26.87 -39.81
CA GLU A 3 0.93 -26.28 -38.46
C GLU A 3 0.19 -26.94 -37.28
N GLN A 4 -0.61 -27.98 -37.52
CA GLN A 4 -1.30 -28.73 -36.46
C GLN A 4 -0.40 -29.72 -35.71
N ASP A 5 0.71 -30.19 -36.30
CA ASP A 5 1.57 -31.21 -35.66
C ASP A 5 2.42 -30.65 -34.50
N THR A 6 2.73 -29.35 -34.47
CA THR A 6 3.60 -28.76 -33.43
C THR A 6 2.90 -28.44 -32.11
N SER A 7 1.56 -28.41 -32.08
CA SER A 7 0.82 -28.05 -30.86
C SER A 7 0.64 -29.24 -29.91
N ALA A 8 0.52 -30.45 -30.45
CA ALA A 8 0.41 -31.68 -29.67
C ALA A 8 1.72 -32.01 -28.95
N ASP A 9 2.86 -31.87 -29.65
CA ASP A 9 4.19 -32.16 -29.10
C ASP A 9 4.58 -31.21 -27.96
N ASN A 10 4.19 -29.94 -28.04
CA ASN A 10 4.45 -28.95 -26.98
C ASN A 10 3.61 -29.20 -25.71
N LEU A 11 2.38 -29.71 -25.87
CA LEU A 11 1.51 -30.08 -24.74
C LEU A 11 2.00 -31.34 -24.02
N VAL A 12 2.58 -32.29 -24.76
CA VAL A 12 3.24 -33.49 -24.22
C VAL A 12 4.49 -33.11 -23.43
N LEU A 13 5.30 -32.17 -23.94
CA LEU A 13 6.50 -31.68 -23.26
C LEU A 13 6.17 -30.94 -21.96
N LEU A 14 5.13 -30.08 -21.99
CA LEU A 14 4.67 -29.33 -20.82
C LEU A 14 4.12 -30.26 -19.74
N ASN A 15 3.37 -31.29 -20.13
CA ASN A 15 2.86 -32.29 -19.19
C ASN A 15 3.99 -33.13 -18.56
N ALA A 16 5.05 -33.44 -19.31
CA ALA A 16 6.23 -34.13 -18.79
C ALA A 16 7.01 -33.28 -17.76
N VAL A 17 7.13 -31.96 -18.00
CA VAL A 17 7.78 -31.02 -17.08
C VAL A 17 6.98 -30.83 -15.78
N LEU A 18 5.66 -30.77 -15.87
CA LEU A 18 4.78 -30.62 -14.70
C LEU A 18 4.75 -31.89 -13.83
N ASN A 19 4.72 -33.07 -14.46
CA ASN A 19 4.81 -34.35 -13.74
C ASN A 19 6.18 -34.54 -13.06
N ALA A 20 7.28 -34.11 -13.69
CA ALA A 20 8.62 -34.12 -13.08
C ALA A 20 8.75 -33.19 -11.86
N ARG A 21 7.76 -32.29 -11.66
CA ARG A 21 7.68 -31.36 -10.52
C ARG A 21 6.51 -31.67 -9.56
N GLY A 22 5.91 -32.86 -9.68
CA GLY A 22 4.88 -33.35 -8.76
C GLY A 22 3.48 -32.75 -8.97
N VAL A 23 3.22 -32.08 -10.09
CA VAL A 23 1.93 -31.46 -10.41
C VAL A 23 1.23 -32.26 -11.52
N SER A 24 0.07 -32.84 -11.23
CA SER A 24 -0.72 -33.61 -12.20
C SER A 24 -1.94 -32.81 -12.69
N ILE A 25 -2.00 -32.55 -14.00
CA ILE A 25 -3.14 -31.95 -14.70
C ILE A 25 -3.54 -32.86 -15.85
N SER A 26 -4.84 -33.11 -16.03
CA SER A 26 -5.32 -33.95 -17.13
C SER A 26 -5.17 -33.25 -18.48
N THR A 27 -4.78 -34.02 -19.51
CA THR A 27 -4.58 -33.53 -20.88
C THR A 27 -5.85 -32.84 -21.43
N ALA A 28 -7.04 -33.33 -21.04
CA ALA A 28 -8.32 -32.71 -21.41
C ALA A 28 -8.49 -31.28 -20.86
N ARG A 29 -7.96 -31.00 -19.66
CA ARG A 29 -8.03 -29.67 -19.03
C ARG A 29 -7.05 -28.69 -19.67
N LEU A 30 -5.89 -29.19 -20.10
CA LEU A 30 -4.91 -28.43 -20.87
C LEU A 30 -5.44 -28.00 -22.24
N HIS A 31 -6.14 -28.88 -22.97
CA HIS A 31 -6.77 -28.55 -24.25
C HIS A 31 -7.90 -27.51 -24.10
N SER A 32 -8.69 -27.59 -23.02
CA SER A 32 -9.75 -26.61 -22.73
C SER A 32 -9.20 -25.22 -22.44
N LEU A 33 -8.09 -25.12 -21.70
CA LEU A 33 -7.41 -23.84 -21.46
C LEU A 33 -6.87 -23.22 -22.75
N HIS A 34 -6.26 -24.05 -23.61
CA HIS A 34 -5.70 -23.61 -24.88
C HIS A 34 -6.79 -23.05 -25.83
N ALA A 35 -7.94 -23.72 -25.90
CA ALA A 35 -9.08 -23.28 -26.71
C ALA A 35 -9.66 -21.93 -26.23
N ARG A 36 -9.68 -21.68 -24.91
CA ARG A 36 -10.13 -20.40 -24.33
C ARG A 36 -9.17 -19.26 -24.64
N MET A 37 -7.87 -19.52 -24.58
CA MET A 37 -6.85 -18.51 -24.89
C MET A 37 -6.87 -18.08 -26.37
N GLN A 38 -7.20 -18.99 -27.29
CA GLN A 38 -7.35 -18.62 -28.70
C GLN A 38 -8.62 -17.80 -28.99
N ALA A 39 -9.70 -18.02 -28.22
CA ALA A 39 -10.95 -17.27 -28.37
C ALA A 39 -10.82 -15.79 -27.92
N GLU A 40 -9.90 -15.48 -27.02
CA GLU A 40 -9.66 -14.11 -26.51
C GLU A 40 -8.74 -13.27 -27.43
N GLN A 41 -8.09 -13.88 -28.42
CA GLN A 41 -7.17 -13.22 -29.37
C GLN A 41 -7.86 -12.64 -30.62
N SER A 42 -9.10 -12.12 -30.51
CA SER A 42 -9.72 -11.43 -31.66
C SER A 42 -8.94 -10.14 -31.99
N PRO A 43 -8.61 -9.85 -33.26
CA PRO A 43 -7.80 -8.70 -33.66
C PRO A 43 -8.41 -7.34 -33.25
N GLU A 44 -9.72 -7.25 -33.12
CA GLU A 44 -10.44 -6.04 -32.71
C GLU A 44 -10.22 -5.71 -31.22
N ASN A 45 -10.09 -6.72 -30.36
CA ASN A 45 -9.86 -6.52 -28.92
C ASN A 45 -8.41 -6.15 -28.60
N ALA A 46 -7.45 -6.67 -29.37
CA ALA A 46 -6.03 -6.37 -29.21
C ALA A 46 -5.72 -4.89 -29.53
N ALA A 47 -6.35 -4.34 -30.58
CA ALA A 47 -6.15 -2.93 -30.97
C ALA A 47 -6.75 -1.94 -29.96
N ALA A 48 -7.92 -2.25 -29.40
CA ALA A 48 -8.56 -1.42 -28.38
C ALA A 48 -7.76 -1.40 -27.06
N LEU A 49 -7.21 -2.55 -26.67
CA LEU A 49 -6.37 -2.66 -25.47
C LEU A 49 -5.02 -1.94 -25.66
N GLN A 50 -4.41 -2.03 -26.85
CA GLN A 50 -3.16 -1.36 -27.17
C GLN A 50 -3.29 0.17 -27.20
N ALA A 51 -4.42 0.69 -27.68
CA ALA A 51 -4.72 2.13 -27.64
C ALA A 51 -4.97 2.64 -26.20
N LEU A 52 -5.56 1.81 -25.34
CA LEU A 52 -5.79 2.15 -23.93
C LEU A 52 -4.47 2.22 -23.14
N ILE A 53 -3.56 1.28 -23.42
CA ILE A 53 -2.25 1.19 -22.76
C ILE A 53 -1.35 2.36 -23.17
N GLN A 54 -1.26 2.69 -24.46
CA GLN A 54 -0.44 3.83 -24.94
C GLN A 54 -0.92 5.19 -24.43
N ARG A 55 -2.21 5.31 -24.07
CA ARG A 55 -2.80 6.56 -23.59
C ARG A 55 -2.55 6.83 -22.10
N HIS A 56 -2.31 5.79 -21.31
CA HIS A 56 -2.20 5.90 -19.84
C HIS A 56 -0.83 5.52 -19.28
N PHE A 57 -0.01 4.80 -20.05
CA PHE A 57 1.30 4.33 -19.61
C PHE A 57 2.32 4.57 -20.73
N GLY A 58 3.46 5.23 -20.41
CA GLY A 58 4.63 5.23 -21.30
C GLY A 58 5.04 3.79 -21.65
N PRO A 59 5.88 3.54 -22.67
CA PRO A 59 5.89 2.28 -23.43
C PRO A 59 6.16 1.06 -22.54
N ILE A 60 5.08 0.39 -22.13
CA ILE A 60 5.08 -0.95 -21.56
C ILE A 60 5.05 -1.90 -22.77
N ILE A 61 6.12 -2.67 -22.96
CA ILE A 61 6.20 -3.68 -24.03
C ILE A 61 5.50 -4.95 -23.54
N PRO A 62 4.40 -5.38 -24.16
CA PRO A 62 3.70 -6.62 -23.79
C PRO A 62 4.58 -7.87 -23.95
N CYS A 63 4.39 -8.91 -23.11
CA CYS A 63 5.18 -10.15 -23.14
C CYS A 63 5.09 -10.91 -24.49
N ASP A 64 4.01 -10.73 -25.22
CA ASP A 64 3.77 -11.26 -26.57
C ASP A 64 4.51 -10.47 -27.67
N VAL A 65 4.92 -9.22 -27.39
CA VAL A 65 5.83 -8.46 -28.25
C VAL A 65 7.27 -8.97 -28.09
N PHE A 66 7.70 -9.36 -26.88
CA PHE A 66 9.02 -10.00 -26.65
C PHE A 66 9.20 -11.34 -27.39
N ALA A 67 8.11 -12.05 -27.70
CA ALA A 67 8.13 -13.28 -28.46
C ALA A 67 8.33 -13.05 -29.98
N ARG A 68 8.09 -11.82 -30.47
CA ARG A 68 8.11 -11.47 -31.90
C ARG A 68 9.31 -10.61 -32.33
N ILE A 69 10.06 -10.04 -31.39
CA ILE A 69 11.28 -9.26 -31.65
C ILE A 69 12.41 -10.21 -32.08
N LYS A 70 12.94 -10.02 -33.29
CA LYS A 70 14.11 -10.76 -33.77
C LYS A 70 15.39 -10.15 -33.19
N ARG A 71 16.47 -10.94 -33.13
CA ARG A 71 17.77 -10.53 -32.54
C ARG A 71 18.32 -9.23 -33.14
N GLU A 72 17.99 -8.95 -34.39
CA GLU A 72 18.39 -7.76 -35.14
C GLU A 72 17.56 -6.50 -34.84
N ASP A 73 16.44 -6.61 -34.12
CA ASP A 73 15.55 -5.47 -33.80
C ASP A 73 15.79 -4.89 -32.39
N CYS A 74 16.64 -5.52 -31.58
CA CYS A 74 17.06 -4.97 -30.27
C CYS A 74 18.22 -4.00 -30.45
N GLY A 75 17.92 -2.70 -30.51
CA GLY A 75 18.92 -1.63 -30.63
C GLY A 75 19.77 -1.36 -29.38
N TRP A 76 19.66 -2.18 -28.33
CA TRP A 76 20.41 -1.99 -27.08
C TRP A 76 21.66 -2.85 -27.09
N SER A 77 22.81 -2.22 -26.86
CA SER A 77 24.06 -2.92 -26.60
C SER A 77 23.99 -3.70 -25.28
N LYS A 78 24.85 -4.71 -25.14
CA LYS A 78 25.02 -5.49 -23.91
C LYS A 78 25.31 -4.60 -22.69
N TYR A 79 25.92 -3.44 -22.89
CA TYR A 79 26.22 -2.48 -21.83
C TYR A 79 24.99 -1.69 -21.39
N GLU A 80 24.15 -1.27 -22.34
CA GLU A 80 22.91 -0.53 -22.05
C GLU A 80 21.86 -1.40 -21.36
N ALA A 81 21.71 -2.64 -21.80
CA ALA A 81 20.81 -3.60 -21.13
C ALA A 81 21.27 -3.91 -19.69
N ARG A 82 22.59 -3.99 -19.47
CA ARG A 82 23.17 -4.20 -18.15
C ARG A 82 23.00 -2.97 -17.25
N ALA A 83 23.26 -1.77 -17.76
CA ALA A 83 23.07 -0.54 -17.01
C ALA A 83 21.60 -0.34 -16.62
N TYR A 84 20.66 -0.61 -17.53
CA TYR A 84 19.23 -0.57 -17.24
C TYR A 84 18.81 -1.57 -16.15
N LEU A 85 19.36 -2.80 -16.16
CA LEU A 85 19.10 -3.80 -15.12
C LEU A 85 19.74 -3.45 -13.78
N GLU A 86 20.97 -2.93 -13.78
CA GLU A 86 21.65 -2.49 -12.57
C GLU A 86 20.92 -1.29 -11.94
N ASP A 87 20.46 -0.35 -12.75
CA ASP A 87 19.63 0.79 -12.34
C ASP A 87 18.25 0.33 -11.83
N PHE A 88 17.59 -0.60 -12.54
CA PHE A 88 16.31 -1.19 -12.14
C PHE A 88 16.42 -1.96 -10.81
N ILE A 89 17.52 -2.66 -10.56
CA ILE A 89 17.78 -3.40 -9.31
C ILE A 89 18.19 -2.45 -8.17
N GLN A 90 18.96 -1.40 -8.46
CA GLN A 90 19.48 -0.46 -7.48
C GLN A 90 18.41 0.55 -7.00
N TYR A 91 17.46 0.91 -7.87
CA TYR A 91 16.32 1.77 -7.56
C TYR A 91 15.02 1.00 -7.31
N PHE A 92 15.04 -0.34 -7.33
CA PHE A 92 13.88 -1.12 -6.89
C PHE A 92 13.68 -0.87 -5.40
N PRO A 93 12.56 -0.26 -4.98
CA PRO A 93 12.29 -0.06 -3.57
C PRO A 93 12.20 -1.43 -2.89
N ARG A 94 12.93 -1.63 -1.79
CA ARG A 94 12.79 -2.81 -0.93
C ARG A 94 11.33 -3.07 -0.47
N SER A 95 10.43 -2.09 -0.66
CA SER A 95 9.00 -2.13 -0.35
C SER A 95 8.12 -2.90 -1.35
N TYR A 96 8.57 -3.21 -2.56
CA TYR A 96 7.77 -4.00 -3.53
C TYR A 96 7.81 -5.52 -3.29
N ALA A 97 8.77 -6.02 -2.52
CA ALA A 97 8.95 -7.44 -2.25
C ALA A 97 7.96 -8.02 -1.22
N ILE A 98 7.17 -7.17 -0.54
CA ILE A 98 6.32 -7.57 0.59
C ILE A 98 4.83 -7.58 0.20
N SER A 99 4.44 -6.94 -0.90
CA SER A 99 3.04 -6.66 -1.25
C SER A 99 2.42 -7.61 -2.30
N PHE A 100 3.11 -8.71 -2.62
CA PHE A 100 2.65 -9.78 -3.52
C PHE A 100 3.37 -11.08 -3.14
N PRO A 101 2.83 -12.28 -3.45
CA PRO A 101 3.52 -13.54 -3.17
C PRO A 101 4.90 -13.54 -3.82
N VAL A 102 5.95 -13.74 -3.00
CA VAL A 102 7.36 -13.79 -3.41
C VAL A 102 7.56 -14.76 -4.58
N GLU A 103 6.72 -15.79 -4.67
CA GLU A 103 6.71 -16.80 -5.73
C GLU A 103 6.34 -16.23 -7.11
N VAL A 104 5.36 -15.32 -7.19
CA VAL A 104 4.88 -14.75 -8.47
C VAL A 104 5.91 -13.77 -9.06
N TRP A 105 6.62 -13.05 -8.19
CA TRP A 105 7.72 -12.16 -8.61
C TRP A 105 9.00 -12.93 -8.94
N HIS A 106 9.33 -13.96 -8.18
CA HIS A 106 10.44 -14.85 -8.53
C HIS A 106 10.21 -15.50 -9.88
N GLU A 107 9.00 -16.00 -10.19
CA GLU A 107 8.73 -16.58 -11.51
C GLU A 107 8.87 -15.57 -12.66
N ARG A 108 8.37 -14.35 -12.50
CA ARG A 108 8.47 -13.30 -13.53
C ARG A 108 9.91 -12.80 -13.72
N LEU A 109 10.65 -12.59 -12.63
CA LEU A 109 12.06 -12.18 -12.67
C LEU A 109 12.95 -13.31 -13.23
N ILE A 110 12.70 -14.56 -12.84
CA ILE A 110 13.39 -15.74 -13.37
C ILE A 110 13.11 -15.88 -14.87
N HIS A 111 11.87 -15.68 -15.33
CA HIS A 111 11.55 -15.72 -16.76
C HIS A 111 12.24 -14.62 -17.56
N CYS A 112 12.28 -13.39 -17.05
CA CYS A 112 13.04 -12.29 -17.67
C CYS A 112 14.55 -12.61 -17.73
N LEU A 113 15.13 -13.12 -16.64
CA LEU A 113 16.56 -13.42 -16.56
C LEU A 113 16.95 -14.62 -17.44
N LEU A 114 16.14 -15.68 -17.48
CA LEU A 114 16.35 -16.83 -18.39
C LEU A 114 16.23 -16.42 -19.86
N TYR A 115 15.29 -15.52 -20.20
CA TYR A 115 15.18 -14.97 -21.56
C TYR A 115 16.44 -14.19 -21.95
N LEU A 116 16.99 -13.40 -21.03
CA LEU A 116 18.24 -12.65 -21.25
C LEU A 116 19.46 -13.58 -21.39
N GLU A 117 19.57 -14.65 -20.61
CA GLU A 117 20.63 -15.65 -20.78
C GLU A 117 20.60 -16.28 -22.18
N GLN A 118 19.41 -16.67 -22.62
CA GLN A 118 19.20 -17.36 -23.89
C GLN A 118 19.44 -16.45 -25.11
N ARG A 119 19.17 -15.14 -24.98
CA ARG A 119 19.30 -14.17 -26.09
C ARG A 119 20.64 -13.44 -26.14
N LEU A 120 21.25 -13.17 -24.98
CA LEU A 120 22.49 -12.39 -24.89
C LEU A 120 23.74 -13.26 -24.67
N GLY A 121 23.58 -14.58 -24.50
CA GLY A 121 24.69 -15.51 -24.30
C GLY A 121 25.47 -15.26 -23.00
N VAL A 122 24.84 -14.59 -22.03
CA VAL A 122 25.38 -14.39 -20.68
C VAL A 122 24.86 -15.51 -19.79
N ARG A 123 25.67 -15.98 -18.85
CA ARG A 123 25.29 -16.98 -17.86
C ARG A 123 25.32 -16.30 -16.50
N PHE A 124 24.17 -16.12 -15.85
CA PHE A 124 24.09 -15.63 -14.49
C PHE A 124 24.46 -16.78 -13.56
N VAL A 125 25.43 -16.54 -12.67
CA VAL A 125 25.82 -17.51 -11.64
C VAL A 125 24.99 -17.23 -10.40
N TRP A 126 24.03 -18.11 -10.14
CA TRP A 126 23.16 -18.04 -8.98
C TRP A 126 23.88 -18.63 -7.78
N THR A 127 24.49 -17.79 -6.94
CA THR A 127 24.96 -18.25 -5.63
C THR A 127 23.77 -18.26 -4.68
N LYS A 128 23.38 -19.45 -4.20
CA LYS A 128 22.49 -19.56 -3.05
C LYS A 128 23.19 -18.91 -1.87
N LYS A 129 22.84 -17.67 -1.55
CA LYS A 129 23.27 -17.07 -0.29
C LYS A 129 22.41 -17.76 0.76
N ASP A 130 22.98 -18.73 1.46
CA ASP A 130 22.35 -19.24 2.67
C ASP A 130 22.13 -18.03 3.57
N PHE A 131 20.88 -17.63 3.73
CA PHE A 131 20.45 -16.75 4.81
C PHE A 131 20.52 -17.59 6.09
N THR A 132 21.72 -17.94 6.53
CA THR A 132 21.94 -18.15 7.95
C THR A 132 21.70 -16.80 8.57
N ALA A 133 20.52 -16.63 9.16
CA ALA A 133 20.20 -15.52 10.02
C ALA A 133 21.27 -15.49 11.12
N THR A 134 22.31 -14.70 10.94
CA THR A 134 23.15 -14.25 12.04
C THR A 134 22.25 -13.37 12.90
N ALA A 135 21.68 -14.00 13.92
CA ALA A 135 21.11 -13.34 15.07
C ALA A 135 22.18 -12.43 15.68
N ALA A 136 22.10 -11.13 15.41
CA ALA A 136 22.72 -10.06 16.20
C ALA A 136 22.22 -8.68 15.73
N ALA A 137 20.94 -8.41 16.02
CA ALA A 137 20.48 -7.09 16.45
C ALA A 137 19.19 -7.33 17.25
N PRO A 138 19.02 -6.73 18.44
CA PRO A 138 17.92 -7.07 19.34
C PRO A 138 16.55 -6.76 18.68
N PRO A 139 15.48 -7.44 19.11
CA PRO A 139 14.12 -7.13 18.66
C PRO A 139 13.82 -5.67 19.01
N MET A 140 13.69 -4.81 17.99
CA MET A 140 13.20 -3.45 18.21
C MET A 140 11.69 -3.51 18.39
N PRO A 141 11.14 -3.06 19.53
CA PRO A 141 9.73 -3.20 19.84
C PRO A 141 8.88 -2.26 18.98
N TYR A 142 7.86 -2.84 18.38
CA TYR A 142 6.71 -2.19 17.75
C TYR A 142 6.05 -1.24 18.75
N ARG A 143 5.76 0.00 18.37
CA ARG A 143 4.80 0.85 19.10
C ARG A 143 4.07 1.79 18.17
N TYR A 144 2.76 1.58 18.07
CA TYR A 144 1.81 2.70 18.12
C TYR A 144 2.29 3.61 19.27
N SER A 145 2.47 4.92 19.04
CA SER A 145 2.51 5.80 20.21
C SER A 145 1.21 5.54 20.93
N LYS A 146 1.36 5.21 22.21
CA LYS A 146 0.33 4.79 23.15
C LYS A 146 -0.60 5.96 23.42
N ASP A 147 -1.26 6.51 22.41
CA ASP A 147 -2.36 7.42 22.61
C ASP A 147 -3.45 6.49 23.13
N ASP A 148 -3.51 6.51 24.45
CA ASP A 148 -4.33 5.71 25.33
C ASP A 148 -3.79 4.30 25.59
N LEU A 149 -3.85 3.93 26.87
CA LEU A 149 -3.93 2.55 27.34
C LEU A 149 -5.20 1.84 26.80
N GLY A 150 -5.65 2.14 25.57
CA GLY A 150 -6.88 1.63 24.98
C GLY A 150 -8.15 2.45 25.29
N GLY A 151 -8.07 3.66 25.83
CA GLY A 151 -9.23 4.56 25.79
C GLY A 151 -9.03 5.90 26.48
N SER A 152 -10.13 6.63 26.57
CA SER A 152 -10.16 8.01 27.09
C SER A 152 -9.87 8.18 28.58
N ASP A 153 -9.44 7.12 29.27
CA ASP A 153 -9.05 7.14 30.67
C ASP A 153 -7.55 6.84 30.80
N PRO A 154 -6.72 7.82 31.22
CA PRO A 154 -5.29 7.64 31.36
C PRO A 154 -4.89 6.61 32.43
N ASN A 155 -5.83 6.18 33.28
CA ASN A 155 -5.58 5.26 34.39
C ASN A 155 -5.95 3.80 34.07
N THR A 156 -6.54 3.53 32.90
CA THR A 156 -7.10 2.21 32.57
C THR A 156 -6.45 1.63 31.32
N ASP A 157 -5.87 0.43 31.46
CA ASP A 157 -5.41 -0.42 30.35
C ASP A 157 -6.51 -1.30 29.77
N ASP A 158 -7.32 -0.72 28.89
CA ASP A 158 -8.32 -1.41 28.10
C ASP A 158 -7.67 -2.14 26.90
N GLN A 159 -7.29 -3.39 27.16
CA GLN A 159 -6.71 -4.31 26.18
C GLN A 159 -7.70 -4.73 25.07
N ASN A 160 -8.99 -4.39 25.17
CA ASN A 160 -10.03 -4.77 24.21
C ASN A 160 -10.96 -3.61 23.88
N THR A 161 -10.36 -2.55 23.36
CA THR A 161 -11.08 -1.34 22.98
C THR A 161 -11.28 -1.22 21.48
N ASN A 162 -12.39 -0.59 21.11
CA ASN A 162 -12.62 -0.09 19.76
C ASN A 162 -12.89 1.42 19.75
N LEU A 163 -12.52 2.15 20.80
CA LEU A 163 -12.85 3.57 20.95
C LEU A 163 -12.25 4.42 19.83
N ALA A 164 -10.94 4.27 19.61
CA ALA A 164 -10.17 5.07 18.64
C ALA A 164 -10.46 4.71 17.18
N VAL A 165 -11.14 3.58 16.92
CA VAL A 165 -11.47 3.10 15.57
C VAL A 165 -12.88 3.47 15.14
N ARG A 166 -13.63 4.24 15.96
CA ARG A 166 -14.97 4.69 15.58
C ARG A 166 -14.87 5.76 14.50
N PRO A 167 -15.75 5.72 13.47
CA PRO A 167 -15.72 6.72 12.41
C PRO A 167 -16.01 8.14 12.93
N LEU A 168 -15.55 9.13 12.20
CA LEU A 168 -15.87 10.55 12.38
C LEU A 168 -16.83 10.95 11.25
N TYR A 169 -18.04 11.36 11.61
CA TYR A 169 -19.09 11.72 10.66
C TYR A 169 -20.06 12.73 11.27
N ASP A 170 -20.40 13.77 10.50
CA ASP A 170 -21.35 14.81 10.88
C ASP A 170 -21.05 15.48 12.25
N LEU A 171 -19.76 15.68 12.53
CA LEU A 171 -19.29 16.32 13.76
C LEU A 171 -18.86 17.77 13.51
N PRO A 172 -19.05 18.69 14.47
CA PRO A 172 -18.39 20.00 14.41
C PRO A 172 -16.87 19.84 14.60
N LYS A 173 -16.09 20.82 14.16
CA LYS A 173 -14.61 20.74 14.18
C LYS A 173 -14.02 20.49 15.56
N SER A 174 -14.63 21.09 16.59
CA SER A 174 -14.23 20.89 18.00
C SER A 174 -14.45 19.47 18.53
N LYS A 175 -15.08 18.59 17.75
CA LYS A 175 -15.38 17.21 18.12
C LYS A 175 -14.58 16.20 17.31
N TRP A 176 -14.48 16.37 15.99
CA TRP A 176 -13.72 15.42 15.18
C TRP A 176 -12.21 15.66 15.24
N TRP A 177 -11.76 16.90 15.46
CA TRP A 177 -10.34 17.21 15.52
C TRP A 177 -9.68 16.43 16.66
N MET A 178 -8.66 15.63 16.34
CA MET A 178 -7.93 14.78 17.30
C MET A 178 -8.85 13.84 18.11
N GLN A 179 -10.00 13.44 17.54
CA GLN A 179 -11.03 12.63 18.20
C GLN A 179 -11.48 13.20 19.57
N ALA A 180 -11.65 14.52 19.66
CA ALA A 180 -12.05 15.19 20.90
C ALA A 180 -13.45 14.79 21.42
N ASP A 181 -14.34 14.28 20.56
CA ASP A 181 -15.66 13.74 20.93
C ASP A 181 -15.57 12.59 21.93
N ARG A 182 -14.50 11.81 21.86
CA ARG A 182 -14.24 10.65 22.70
C ARG A 182 -12.98 10.79 23.57
N GLY A 183 -12.39 11.97 23.63
CA GLY A 183 -11.37 12.32 24.63
C GLY A 183 -9.95 11.82 24.35
N CYS A 184 -9.65 11.33 23.14
CA CYS A 184 -8.28 10.93 22.77
C CYS A 184 -7.32 12.13 22.66
N ASP A 185 -7.86 13.36 22.64
CA ASP A 185 -7.09 14.61 22.70
C ASP A 185 -6.59 14.95 24.13
N LYS A 186 -7.08 14.24 25.15
CA LYS A 186 -6.81 14.53 26.57
C LYS A 186 -5.88 13.53 27.24
N VAL A 187 -5.61 12.42 26.57
CA VAL A 187 -4.86 11.30 27.14
C VAL A 187 -3.59 11.10 26.31
N PRO A 188 -2.50 11.78 26.68
CA PRO A 188 -1.24 11.61 25.98
C PRO A 188 -0.64 10.23 26.26
N PRO A 189 0.26 9.74 25.39
CA PRO A 189 1.07 8.58 25.69
C PRO A 189 1.95 8.81 26.92
N PRO A 190 2.43 7.74 27.56
CA PRO A 190 3.42 7.86 28.61
C PRO A 190 4.62 8.65 28.14
N SER A 191 5.17 9.44 29.05
CA SER A 191 6.34 10.27 28.78
C SER A 191 7.49 9.44 28.19
N GLY A 192 8.10 9.96 27.12
CA GLY A 192 9.20 9.31 26.42
C GLY A 192 8.81 8.25 25.38
N GLU A 193 7.52 7.94 25.23
CA GLU A 193 7.05 7.04 24.19
C GLU A 193 6.69 7.80 22.91
N PHE A 194 7.39 7.47 21.83
CA PHE A 194 7.20 8.07 20.51
C PHE A 194 7.08 6.99 19.43
N LEU A 195 6.25 7.26 18.43
CA LEU A 195 6.35 6.60 17.13
C LEU A 195 7.62 7.10 16.43
N GLU A 196 8.56 6.21 16.17
CA GLU A 196 9.81 6.57 15.48
C GLU A 196 9.62 6.57 13.96
N LEU A 197 10.01 7.69 13.34
CA LEU A 197 9.97 7.90 11.89
C LEU A 197 11.40 7.93 11.35
N PRO A 198 11.94 6.80 10.86
CA PRO A 198 13.31 6.76 10.37
C PRO A 198 13.42 7.43 9.00
N ALA A 199 14.02 8.63 8.94
CA ALA A 199 14.14 9.41 7.72
C ALA A 199 14.79 8.59 6.57
N GLY A 200 14.13 8.58 5.42
CA GLY A 200 14.59 7.87 4.22
C GLY A 200 14.41 6.36 4.26
N LYS A 201 13.71 5.84 5.27
CA LYS A 201 13.38 4.43 5.44
C LYS A 201 11.88 4.26 5.63
N SER A 202 11.45 3.04 5.92
CA SER A 202 10.07 2.71 6.21
C SER A 202 9.89 2.38 7.68
N PHE A 203 8.69 2.65 8.20
CA PHE A 203 8.23 2.17 9.51
C PHE A 203 6.97 1.36 9.32
N MET A 204 6.78 0.38 10.21
CA MET A 204 5.59 -0.47 10.23
C MET A 204 4.61 0.08 11.25
N THR A 205 3.32 -0.08 10.97
CA THR A 205 2.26 0.18 11.94
C THR A 205 1.23 -0.95 11.88
N GLU A 206 0.58 -1.22 13.00
CA GLU A 206 -0.53 -2.17 13.07
C GLU A 206 -1.86 -1.44 12.91
N LEU A 207 -2.66 -1.83 11.93
CA LEU A 207 -4.02 -1.35 11.67
C LEU A 207 -5.00 -2.46 12.09
N ALA A 208 -5.87 -2.17 13.05
CA ALA A 208 -6.82 -3.14 13.57
C ALA A 208 -8.16 -2.49 13.86
N ASN A 209 -9.25 -3.26 13.75
CA ASN A 209 -10.60 -2.80 14.13
C ASN A 209 -10.83 -2.83 15.65
N ASN A 210 -9.88 -3.37 16.40
CA ASN A 210 -9.86 -3.39 17.85
C ASN A 210 -8.40 -3.54 18.31
N ARG A 211 -8.03 -2.84 19.38
CA ARG A 211 -6.68 -2.91 19.94
C ARG A 211 -6.30 -4.35 20.33
N ALA A 212 -7.27 -5.17 20.73
CA ALA A 212 -7.10 -6.58 21.05
C ALA A 212 -6.34 -7.37 19.98
N PHE A 213 -6.47 -6.98 18.71
CA PHE A 213 -5.85 -7.67 17.57
C PHE A 213 -4.50 -7.09 17.17
N THR A 214 -3.88 -6.28 18.02
CA THR A 214 -2.52 -5.74 17.84
C THR A 214 -1.55 -6.36 18.84
N SER A 215 -0.24 -6.22 18.59
CA SER A 215 0.79 -6.65 19.54
C SER A 215 0.72 -5.90 20.89
N LEU A 216 0.02 -4.77 20.96
CA LEU A 216 -0.15 -3.95 22.16
C LEU A 216 -1.13 -4.53 23.18
N SER A 217 -1.80 -5.64 22.86
CA SER A 217 -2.76 -6.26 23.76
C SER A 217 -2.56 -7.76 23.89
N TYR A 218 -2.80 -8.29 25.08
CA TYR A 218 -2.69 -9.73 25.40
C TYR A 218 -1.36 -10.36 24.98
N GLY A 219 -0.27 -9.59 25.02
CA GLY A 219 1.05 -10.02 24.53
C GLY A 219 1.08 -10.42 23.05
N GLY A 220 0.17 -9.88 22.23
CA GLY A 220 0.03 -10.21 20.81
C GLY A 220 -0.64 -11.55 20.52
N SER A 221 -1.14 -12.26 21.53
CA SER A 221 -1.73 -13.61 21.36
C SER A 221 -2.99 -13.69 20.50
N LYS A 222 -3.61 -12.54 20.20
CA LYS A 222 -4.80 -12.41 19.35
C LYS A 222 -4.50 -11.81 17.97
N THR A 223 -3.23 -11.60 17.64
CA THR A 223 -2.83 -11.05 16.35
C THR A 223 -2.93 -12.12 15.25
N THR A 224 -3.38 -11.71 14.07
CA THR A 224 -3.27 -12.50 12.83
C THR A 224 -2.66 -11.61 11.74
N GLU A 225 -2.59 -12.06 10.50
CA GLU A 225 -2.24 -11.17 9.37
C GLU A 225 -3.31 -10.08 9.13
N TRP A 226 -4.53 -10.32 9.62
CA TRP A 226 -5.72 -9.54 9.34
C TRP A 226 -6.07 -8.64 10.51
N GLN A 227 -6.69 -7.51 10.19
CA GLN A 227 -7.01 -6.45 11.14
C GLN A 227 -8.10 -6.79 12.17
N ASP A 228 -8.81 -7.90 11.97
CA ASP A 228 -9.93 -8.35 12.81
C ASP A 228 -9.60 -9.57 13.69
N GLY A 229 -8.33 -9.97 13.72
CA GLY A 229 -7.85 -11.08 14.55
C GLY A 229 -8.26 -12.47 14.07
N GLU A 230 -8.84 -12.59 12.88
CA GLU A 230 -9.20 -13.86 12.26
C GLU A 230 -8.21 -14.23 11.16
N ASN A 231 -8.10 -15.51 10.82
CA ASN A 231 -7.33 -15.94 9.64
C ASN A 231 -8.24 -15.96 8.41
N ARG A 232 -7.79 -15.37 7.31
CA ARG A 232 -8.55 -15.32 6.06
C ARG A 232 -7.76 -15.84 4.88
N ALA A 233 -8.47 -16.43 3.93
CA ALA A 233 -7.89 -16.90 2.69
C ALA A 233 -7.74 -15.73 1.71
N PHE A 234 -6.59 -15.66 1.03
CA PHE A 234 -6.37 -14.70 -0.05
C PHE A 234 -6.75 -15.32 -1.41
N PRO A 235 -7.41 -14.58 -2.33
CA PRO A 235 -7.87 -13.20 -2.17
C PRO A 235 -9.17 -13.11 -1.34
N TRP A 236 -9.22 -12.17 -0.40
CA TRP A 236 -10.45 -11.86 0.35
C TRP A 236 -11.25 -10.80 -0.40
N ARG A 237 -12.48 -11.15 -0.83
CA ARG A 237 -13.36 -10.29 -1.63
C ARG A 237 -14.80 -10.39 -1.12
N GLY A 238 -15.60 -9.38 -1.42
CA GLY A 238 -17.04 -9.42 -1.19
C GLY A 238 -17.75 -10.40 -2.14
N PRO A 239 -19.05 -10.68 -1.89
CA PRO A 239 -19.80 -11.67 -2.65
C PRO A 239 -20.13 -11.17 -4.07
N GLY A 240 -20.29 -12.10 -5.02
CA GLY A 240 -20.78 -11.80 -6.38
C GLY A 240 -19.72 -11.47 -7.42
N THR A 241 -20.16 -11.06 -8.62
CA THR A 241 -19.30 -10.68 -9.75
C THR A 241 -19.97 -9.55 -10.55
N PRO A 242 -19.49 -8.30 -10.49
CA PRO A 242 -18.33 -7.83 -9.72
C PRO A 242 -18.55 -7.98 -8.19
N PRO A 243 -17.48 -8.03 -7.38
CA PRO A 243 -17.59 -8.17 -5.93
C PRO A 243 -18.40 -7.03 -5.29
N GLY A 244 -19.37 -7.38 -4.46
CA GLY A 244 -20.04 -6.48 -3.52
C GLY A 244 -19.15 -6.10 -2.35
N CYS A 245 -19.71 -5.48 -1.32
CA CYS A 245 -18.94 -5.06 -0.14
C CYS A 245 -18.48 -6.28 0.68
N LEU A 246 -17.29 -6.21 1.30
CA LEU A 246 -16.79 -7.29 2.14
C LEU A 246 -17.76 -7.65 3.27
N GLY A 247 -18.34 -6.64 3.93
CA GLY A 247 -19.33 -6.83 5.00
C GLY A 247 -20.61 -7.57 4.57
N ASP A 248 -20.87 -7.69 3.26
CA ASP A 248 -22.01 -8.44 2.74
C ASP A 248 -21.75 -9.94 2.65
N ASN A 249 -20.51 -10.39 2.88
CA ASN A 249 -20.15 -11.80 2.93
C ASN A 249 -21.06 -12.58 3.89
N PRO A 250 -21.29 -13.88 3.67
CA PRO A 250 -22.13 -14.70 4.55
C PRO A 250 -21.68 -14.71 6.01
N ASP A 251 -20.38 -14.54 6.27
CA ASP A 251 -19.80 -14.46 7.61
C ASP A 251 -20.00 -13.09 8.29
N LYS A 252 -20.49 -12.08 7.55
CA LYS A 252 -20.69 -10.68 7.99
C LYS A 252 -19.42 -10.01 8.51
N LYS A 253 -18.28 -10.34 7.92
CA LYS A 253 -16.96 -9.80 8.29
C LYS A 253 -16.36 -8.93 7.19
N GLY A 254 -15.41 -8.08 7.56
CA GLY A 254 -14.72 -7.19 6.62
C GLY A 254 -15.48 -5.89 6.32
N GLY A 255 -16.62 -5.67 6.98
CA GLY A 255 -17.35 -4.40 6.88
C GLY A 255 -16.52 -3.23 7.36
N GLU A 256 -15.66 -3.46 8.35
CA GLU A 256 -14.75 -2.48 8.94
C GLU A 256 -13.57 -2.09 8.02
N LEU A 257 -13.36 -2.80 6.92
CA LEU A 257 -12.45 -2.38 5.84
C LEU A 257 -13.08 -1.40 4.85
N HIS A 258 -14.42 -1.29 4.85
CA HIS A 258 -15.16 -0.41 3.95
C HIS A 258 -14.71 -0.55 2.47
N THR A 259 -14.62 -1.79 2.02
CA THR A 259 -14.11 -2.09 0.67
C THR A 259 -14.72 -3.36 0.10
N HIS A 260 -14.57 -3.56 -1.21
CA HIS A 260 -14.97 -4.77 -1.92
C HIS A 260 -13.84 -5.82 -1.94
N SER A 261 -12.60 -5.35 -1.89
CA SER A 261 -11.34 -6.12 -1.99
C SER A 261 -10.13 -5.20 -1.75
N ILE A 262 -8.92 -5.75 -1.71
CA ILE A 262 -7.70 -4.95 -1.51
C ILE A 262 -7.53 -3.83 -2.57
N GLU A 263 -7.91 -4.08 -3.82
CA GLU A 263 -7.74 -3.12 -4.91
C GLU A 263 -8.69 -1.92 -4.85
N THR A 264 -9.74 -2.02 -4.03
CA THR A 264 -10.76 -0.97 -3.86
C THR A 264 -10.63 -0.28 -2.49
N THR A 265 -9.49 -0.43 -1.82
CA THR A 265 -9.23 0.27 -0.56
C THR A 265 -9.00 1.76 -0.82
N GLY A 266 -9.38 2.60 0.15
CA GLY A 266 -9.26 4.06 0.00
C GLY A 266 -7.82 4.57 0.03
N GLY A 267 -6.91 3.81 0.61
CA GLY A 267 -5.58 4.27 0.95
C GLY A 267 -5.59 5.09 2.24
N THR A 268 -4.50 4.98 2.98
CA THR A 268 -4.28 5.63 4.28
C THR A 268 -3.09 6.56 4.19
N ALA A 269 -3.01 7.51 5.11
CA ALA A 269 -1.91 8.46 5.15
C ALA A 269 -1.39 8.70 6.57
N TRP A 270 -0.17 9.21 6.64
CA TRP A 270 0.42 9.78 7.83
C TRP A 270 0.75 11.24 7.61
N ALA A 271 0.40 12.07 8.58
CA ALA A 271 0.75 13.48 8.64
C ALA A 271 1.59 13.80 9.88
N ILE A 272 2.36 14.89 9.81
CA ILE A 272 3.26 15.36 10.87
C ILE A 272 3.09 16.86 11.09
N SER A 273 3.15 17.27 12.35
CA SER A 273 3.24 18.65 12.81
C SER A 273 4.39 18.77 13.80
N TYR A 274 5.27 19.75 13.58
CA TYR A 274 6.45 19.99 14.41
C TYR A 274 6.13 20.76 15.71
N GLU A 275 4.85 20.86 16.07
CA GLU A 275 4.41 21.37 17.37
C GLU A 275 4.62 20.34 18.48
N THR A 276 4.98 20.83 19.67
CA THR A 276 5.16 20.01 20.87
C THR A 276 3.91 19.98 21.76
N ASP A 277 2.94 20.86 21.49
CA ASP A 277 1.67 21.03 22.21
C ASP A 277 0.50 20.71 21.27
N LEU A 278 -0.32 19.72 21.63
CA LEU A 278 -1.44 19.27 20.81
C LEU A 278 -2.41 20.40 20.47
N SER A 279 -2.60 21.35 21.39
CA SER A 279 -3.53 22.48 21.21
C SER A 279 -3.09 23.44 20.09
N LYS A 280 -1.82 23.39 19.68
CA LYS A 280 -1.26 24.18 18.58
C LYS A 280 -1.25 23.42 17.25
N VAL A 281 -1.51 22.12 17.27
CA VAL A 281 -1.63 21.34 16.04
C VAL A 281 -2.91 21.75 15.31
N SER A 282 -2.77 22.13 14.05
CA SER A 282 -3.84 22.67 13.22
C SER A 282 -3.75 22.12 11.79
N MET A 283 -4.79 22.36 11.00
CA MET A 283 -4.78 22.03 9.57
C MET A 283 -3.63 22.70 8.81
N ASP A 284 -3.16 23.86 9.28
CA ASP A 284 -2.14 24.65 8.60
C ASP A 284 -0.71 24.25 8.97
N ASN A 285 -0.53 23.34 9.93
CA ASN A 285 0.79 22.81 10.28
C ASN A 285 0.87 21.27 10.29
N LEU A 286 -0.22 20.57 10.01
CA LEU A 286 -0.27 19.12 9.88
C LEU A 286 -0.12 18.72 8.41
N VAL A 287 1.09 18.29 8.02
CA VAL A 287 1.46 17.99 6.63
C VAL A 287 1.48 16.49 6.39
N VAL A 288 0.76 16.01 5.37
CA VAL A 288 0.81 14.61 4.94
C VAL A 288 2.20 14.30 4.37
N PHE A 289 2.92 13.35 4.99
CA PHE A 289 4.29 12.99 4.60
C PHE A 289 4.42 11.57 4.04
N SER A 290 3.43 10.69 4.27
CA SER A 290 3.43 9.33 3.74
C SER A 290 2.02 8.88 3.41
N VAL A 291 1.88 8.09 2.35
CA VAL A 291 0.61 7.53 1.88
C VAL A 291 0.83 6.07 1.52
N ARG A 292 -0.18 5.24 1.76
CA ARG A 292 -0.23 3.86 1.27
C ARG A 292 -1.56 3.63 0.57
N TYR A 293 -1.55 3.15 -0.67
CA TYR A 293 -2.79 3.00 -1.46
C TYR A 293 -3.63 1.79 -1.06
N TYR A 294 -2.98 0.63 -0.91
CA TYR A 294 -3.67 -0.63 -0.65
C TYR A 294 -3.89 -0.86 0.85
N SER A 295 -4.52 0.12 1.51
CA SER A 295 -4.72 0.13 2.95
C SER A 295 -6.01 0.88 3.35
N PRO A 296 -6.58 0.58 4.53
CA PRO A 296 -6.25 -0.57 5.36
C PRO A 296 -6.68 -1.89 4.69
N PHE A 297 -5.98 -2.99 4.96
CA PHE A 297 -6.37 -4.33 4.51
C PHE A 297 -5.73 -5.41 5.38
N PHE A 298 -4.42 -5.30 5.55
CA PHE A 298 -3.63 -6.12 6.46
C PHE A 298 -3.37 -5.39 7.77
N ARG A 299 -3.13 -6.15 8.84
CA ARG A 299 -2.75 -5.58 10.13
C ARG A 299 -1.43 -4.83 10.01
N GLU A 300 -0.37 -5.50 9.57
CA GLU A 300 0.93 -4.86 9.44
C GLU A 300 1.01 -4.09 8.12
N THR A 301 1.11 -2.78 8.20
CA THR A 301 1.22 -1.88 7.05
C THR A 301 2.48 -1.04 7.16
N TRP A 302 3.23 -0.95 6.08
CA TRP A 302 4.49 -0.20 6.02
C TRP A 302 4.30 1.14 5.32
N TYR A 303 4.89 2.19 5.89
CA TYR A 303 4.88 3.55 5.38
C TYR A 303 6.29 4.08 5.20
N ASP A 304 6.50 4.81 4.11
CA ASP A 304 7.81 5.34 3.73
C ASP A 304 7.97 6.78 4.24
N VAL A 305 9.11 7.10 4.85
CA VAL A 305 9.41 8.40 5.44
C VAL A 305 10.31 9.19 4.48
N PRO A 306 9.97 10.43 4.10
CA PRO A 306 10.84 11.27 3.29
C PRO A 306 12.23 11.41 3.94
N ALA A 307 13.29 11.27 3.14
CA ALA A 307 14.67 11.38 3.62
C ALA A 307 15.00 12.75 4.22
N ASP A 308 14.32 13.78 3.72
CA ASP A 308 14.55 15.18 4.08
C ASP A 308 13.68 15.65 5.25
N LEU A 309 12.87 14.79 5.89
CA LEU A 309 12.15 15.21 7.11
C LEU A 309 13.16 15.65 8.17
N PRO A 310 13.09 16.89 8.69
CA PRO A 310 14.00 17.34 9.74
C PRO A 310 13.71 16.64 11.07
N ALA A 311 14.69 16.65 11.97
CA ALA A 311 14.50 16.15 13.33
C ALA A 311 13.40 16.94 14.07
N CYS A 312 12.58 16.24 14.85
CA CYS A 312 11.63 16.88 15.77
C CYS A 312 12.37 17.61 16.91
N PRO A 313 11.70 18.55 17.60
CA PRO A 313 12.14 19.03 18.91
C PRO A 313 12.42 17.87 19.88
N GLU A 314 13.13 18.16 20.98
CA GLU A 314 13.51 17.14 21.95
C GLU A 314 12.28 16.42 22.52
N GLU A 315 11.24 17.20 22.81
CA GLU A 315 9.91 16.82 23.31
C GLU A 315 9.07 16.04 22.29
N GLY A 316 9.56 15.91 21.05
CA GLY A 316 8.89 15.24 19.94
C GLY A 316 7.89 16.11 19.19
N CYS A 317 7.31 15.51 18.15
CA CYS A 317 6.28 16.08 17.30
C CYS A 317 4.92 15.42 17.56
N TYR A 318 3.90 15.91 16.87
CA TYR A 318 2.63 15.21 16.69
C TYR A 318 2.48 14.66 15.28
N CYS A 319 1.96 13.45 15.18
CA CYS A 319 1.61 12.80 13.94
C CYS A 319 0.15 12.36 13.96
N ALA A 320 -0.41 12.12 12.78
CA ALA A 320 -1.75 11.57 12.66
C ALA A 320 -1.80 10.50 11.57
N TRP A 321 -2.38 9.34 11.89
CA TRP A 321 -2.86 8.39 10.90
C TRP A 321 -4.24 8.83 10.40
N LEU A 322 -4.47 8.69 9.10
CA LEU A 322 -5.61 9.28 8.41
C LEU A 322 -6.19 8.30 7.39
N TRP A 323 -7.51 8.27 7.27
CA TRP A 323 -8.19 7.41 6.31
C TRP A 323 -9.56 7.96 5.90
N ILE A 324 -9.88 7.85 4.62
CA ILE A 324 -11.23 8.02 4.08
C ILE A 324 -11.54 6.77 3.25
N PRO A 325 -12.53 5.95 3.63
CA PRO A 325 -12.88 4.72 2.93
C PRO A 325 -13.52 4.97 1.57
N ASP A 326 -13.23 4.12 0.58
CA ASP A 326 -13.74 4.23 -0.79
C ASP A 326 -15.06 3.48 -0.99
N GLY A 327 -16.12 3.95 -0.31
CA GLY A 327 -17.44 3.35 -0.37
C GLY A 327 -17.67 2.25 0.67
N CYS A 328 -18.69 1.42 0.45
CA CYS A 328 -19.14 0.37 1.38
C CYS A 328 -19.40 0.84 2.82
N GLY A 329 -20.60 1.37 3.08
CA GLY A 329 -21.02 1.87 4.39
C GLY A 329 -21.37 3.36 4.33
N GLU A 330 -21.53 3.97 5.50
CA GLU A 330 -21.74 5.41 5.64
C GLU A 330 -20.45 6.16 5.27
N PRO A 331 -20.49 7.13 4.35
CA PRO A 331 -19.34 7.98 4.06
C PRO A 331 -18.83 8.68 5.31
N ASN A 332 -17.55 8.51 5.66
CA ASN A 332 -16.97 9.04 6.89
C ASN A 332 -15.46 9.27 6.73
N MET A 333 -14.78 9.66 7.81
CA MET A 333 -13.32 9.68 7.87
C MET A 333 -12.82 9.13 9.20
N TYR A 334 -11.53 8.78 9.24
CA TYR A 334 -10.82 8.37 10.44
C TYR A 334 -9.55 9.17 10.60
N MET A 335 -9.22 9.44 11.86
CA MET A 335 -8.03 10.17 12.27
C MET A 335 -7.57 9.58 13.59
N GLN A 336 -6.29 9.24 13.75
CA GLN A 336 -5.70 8.81 15.03
C GLN A 336 -4.43 9.60 15.30
N ASN A 337 -4.36 10.28 16.44
CA ASN A 337 -3.21 11.10 16.83
C ASN A 337 -2.11 10.28 17.49
N HIS A 338 -0.89 10.77 17.36
CA HIS A 338 0.31 10.13 17.85
C HIS A 338 1.37 11.14 18.31
N ARG A 339 2.07 10.86 19.40
CA ARG A 339 3.41 11.44 19.62
C ARG A 339 4.43 10.74 18.74
N CYS A 340 5.22 11.48 17.98
CA CYS A 340 6.20 10.91 17.07
C CYS A 340 7.55 11.64 17.11
N LYS A 341 8.60 11.00 16.61
CA LYS A 341 9.94 11.59 16.48
C LYS A 341 10.64 11.12 15.22
N VAL A 342 11.22 12.05 14.47
CA VAL A 342 12.04 11.72 13.30
C VAL A 342 13.44 11.28 13.76
N THR A 343 13.88 10.10 13.33
CA THR A 343 15.17 9.51 13.67
C THR A 343 16.06 9.40 12.44
N GLY A 344 17.38 9.44 12.65
CA GLY A 344 18.37 9.29 11.57
C GLY A 344 18.40 10.42 10.53
N SER A 345 17.74 11.55 10.80
CA SER A 345 17.76 12.72 9.91
C SER A 345 18.99 13.60 10.14
N SER A 346 19.54 14.11 9.05
CA SER A 346 20.52 15.22 9.03
C SER A 346 19.99 16.44 8.29
N SER A 347 18.71 16.42 7.89
CA SER A 347 18.07 17.50 7.15
C SER A 347 17.74 18.68 8.05
N SER A 348 17.94 19.88 7.51
CA SER A 348 17.50 21.16 8.09
C SER A 348 16.38 21.81 7.29
N LYS A 349 15.82 21.12 6.28
CA LYS A 349 14.71 21.64 5.48
C LYS A 349 13.49 21.86 6.35
N ARG A 350 12.69 22.85 5.99
CA ARG A 350 11.38 23.10 6.62
C ARG A 350 10.29 22.53 5.75
N LEU A 351 9.22 22.09 6.39
CA LEU A 351 8.00 21.75 5.68
C LEU A 351 7.35 23.03 5.15
N ALA A 352 6.94 23.01 3.89
CA ALA A 352 6.14 24.09 3.33
C ALA A 352 4.76 24.13 3.99
N THR A 353 4.12 25.31 3.98
CA THR A 353 2.75 25.45 4.45
C THR A 353 1.82 24.56 3.60
N PRO A 354 1.12 23.58 4.21
CA PRO A 354 0.26 22.67 3.48
C PRO A 354 -0.98 23.36 2.93
N LYS A 355 -1.41 22.95 1.74
CA LYS A 355 -2.68 23.37 1.13
C LYS A 355 -3.67 22.22 1.11
N ALA A 356 -4.97 22.53 1.18
CA ALA A 356 -6.00 21.52 1.02
C ALA A 356 -5.86 20.84 -0.35
N PRO A 357 -5.85 19.49 -0.43
CA PRO A 357 -5.81 18.80 -1.71
C PRO A 357 -7.13 19.03 -2.47
N VAL A 358 -7.09 18.90 -3.79
CA VAL A 358 -8.27 19.06 -4.65
C VAL A 358 -8.51 17.78 -5.44
N TRP A 359 -9.76 17.54 -5.80
CA TRP A 359 -10.09 16.49 -6.75
C TRP A 359 -9.43 16.78 -8.10
N CYS A 360 -8.53 15.90 -8.51
CA CYS A 360 -7.76 16.04 -9.75
C CYS A 360 -7.64 14.74 -10.54
N LYS A 361 -8.49 13.75 -10.23
CA LYS A 361 -8.52 12.43 -10.91
C LYS A 361 -8.53 12.54 -12.43
N ASP A 362 -9.38 13.43 -12.95
CA ASP A 362 -9.64 13.56 -14.39
C ASP A 362 -8.64 14.51 -15.08
N ASP A 363 -7.90 15.28 -14.29
CA ASP A 363 -6.91 16.25 -14.77
C ASP A 363 -5.77 16.42 -13.74
N PRO A 364 -4.73 15.56 -13.81
CA PRO A 364 -3.62 15.60 -12.86
C PRO A 364 -2.86 16.94 -12.84
N SER A 365 -2.96 17.76 -13.89
CA SER A 365 -2.32 19.08 -13.93
C SER A 365 -2.94 20.06 -12.93
N LYS A 366 -4.15 19.77 -12.44
CA LYS A 366 -4.84 20.55 -11.41
C LYS A 366 -4.54 20.08 -9.99
N CYS A 367 -3.81 18.98 -9.81
CA CYS A 367 -3.47 18.50 -8.47
C CYS A 367 -2.64 19.55 -7.71
N VAL A 368 -2.87 19.63 -6.40
CA VAL A 368 -2.02 20.43 -5.51
C VAL A 368 -0.65 19.77 -5.40
N THR A 369 0.37 20.48 -5.89
CA THR A 369 1.78 20.11 -5.72
C THR A 369 2.31 20.56 -4.37
N GLY A 370 3.28 19.84 -3.84
CA GLY A 370 3.94 20.15 -2.58
C GLY A 370 3.16 19.69 -1.35
N ALA A 371 3.42 20.37 -0.22
CA ALA A 371 2.81 20.06 1.06
C ALA A 371 1.28 20.12 0.99
N LYS A 372 0.63 19.03 1.43
CA LYS A 372 -0.83 18.88 1.45
C LYS A 372 -1.32 18.66 2.87
N GLN A 373 -2.49 19.23 3.17
CA GLN A 373 -3.19 19.02 4.43
C GLN A 373 -3.77 17.61 4.49
N MET A 374 -4.16 17.17 5.69
CA MET A 374 -5.13 16.07 5.79
C MET A 374 -6.45 16.45 5.08
N MET A 375 -7.29 15.46 4.79
CA MET A 375 -8.61 15.69 4.22
C MET A 375 -9.66 15.57 5.33
N ALA A 376 -10.42 16.64 5.52
CA ALA A 376 -11.61 16.66 6.36
C ALA A 376 -12.85 16.63 5.45
N TRP A 377 -13.66 15.58 5.58
CA TRP A 377 -14.79 15.31 4.70
C TRP A 377 -15.97 14.70 5.48
N HIS A 378 -17.19 14.98 5.04
CA HIS A 378 -18.45 14.59 5.69
C HIS A 378 -18.55 14.94 7.18
N GLN A 379 -18.05 16.12 7.55
CA GLN A 379 -18.23 16.70 8.88
C GLN A 379 -19.29 17.81 8.85
N ALA A 380 -19.87 18.13 10.01
CA ALA A 380 -20.79 19.26 10.12
C ALA A 380 -20.05 20.60 9.91
N GLU A 381 -18.78 20.68 10.34
CA GLU A 381 -17.94 21.85 10.19
C GLU A 381 -16.47 21.48 9.88
N GLY A 382 -15.77 22.39 9.20
CA GLY A 382 -14.32 22.29 9.02
C GLY A 382 -13.86 21.33 7.91
N ASN A 383 -14.75 20.92 7.01
CA ASN A 383 -14.36 20.23 5.78
C ASN A 383 -13.42 21.11 4.94
N ASN A 384 -12.44 20.49 4.28
CA ASN A 384 -11.51 21.19 3.39
C ASN A 384 -11.43 20.58 1.97
N VAL A 385 -12.20 19.52 1.71
CA VAL A 385 -12.30 18.89 0.39
C VAL A 385 -13.77 18.80 -0.04
N ASP A 386 -13.99 18.97 -1.34
CA ASP A 386 -15.31 18.91 -1.98
C ASP A 386 -15.19 18.12 -3.29
N PRO A 387 -15.23 16.77 -3.23
CA PRO A 387 -15.16 15.93 -4.43
C PRO A 387 -16.46 16.05 -5.25
N PRO A 388 -16.44 15.71 -6.55
CA PRO A 388 -17.65 15.64 -7.36
C PRO A 388 -18.71 14.71 -6.74
N ASN A 389 -19.98 14.97 -7.06
CA ASN A 389 -21.09 14.19 -6.52
C ASN A 389 -20.92 12.68 -6.77
N GLY A 390 -21.13 11.87 -5.73
CA GLY A 390 -20.96 10.42 -5.77
C GLY A 390 -19.50 9.96 -5.81
N GLN A 391 -18.53 10.85 -5.62
CA GLN A 391 -17.12 10.51 -5.52
C GLN A 391 -16.59 10.68 -4.09
N THR A 392 -15.66 9.82 -3.71
CA THR A 392 -15.00 9.84 -2.41
C THR A 392 -13.58 10.38 -2.55
N PRO A 393 -13.13 11.36 -1.73
CA PRO A 393 -11.78 11.90 -1.78
C PRO A 393 -10.85 11.05 -0.92
N THR A 394 -10.16 10.08 -1.53
CA THR A 394 -9.28 9.18 -0.77
C THR A 394 -7.80 9.51 -0.93
N TYR A 395 -6.95 8.94 -0.06
CA TYR A 395 -5.51 9.19 -0.06
C TYR A 395 -4.82 8.43 -1.19
N ASN A 396 -5.07 8.87 -2.43
CA ASN A 396 -4.41 8.35 -3.62
C ASN A 396 -4.31 9.41 -4.73
N GLN A 397 -3.92 8.98 -5.93
CA GLN A 397 -3.66 9.87 -7.07
C GLN A 397 -4.87 10.74 -7.44
N ARG A 398 -6.10 10.32 -7.12
CA ARG A 398 -7.32 11.09 -7.39
C ARG A 398 -7.34 12.47 -6.69
N MET A 399 -6.60 12.58 -5.59
CA MET A 399 -6.42 13.80 -4.78
C MET A 399 -4.98 14.33 -4.85
N GLY A 400 -4.15 13.83 -5.78
CA GLY A 400 -2.76 14.26 -5.95
C GLY A 400 -1.79 13.70 -4.93
N PHE A 401 -2.14 12.63 -4.22
CA PHE A 401 -1.25 11.91 -3.30
C PHE A 401 -0.59 10.72 -4.02
N MET A 402 0.73 10.62 -3.97
CA MET A 402 1.47 9.48 -4.53
C MET A 402 1.63 8.37 -3.48
N ASP A 403 1.72 7.10 -3.89
CA ASP A 403 2.04 6.01 -2.95
C ASP A 403 3.47 6.19 -2.39
N GLY A 404 3.64 5.93 -1.09
CA GLY A 404 4.90 6.08 -0.37
C GLY A 404 5.17 7.48 0.21
N ALA A 405 6.44 7.84 0.29
CA ALA A 405 6.90 9.09 0.89
C ALA A 405 6.56 10.31 0.01
N GLN A 406 5.99 11.35 0.61
CA GLN A 406 5.73 12.62 -0.05
C GLN A 406 6.99 13.49 0.01
N ASN A 407 7.80 13.46 -1.06
CA ASN A 407 9.13 14.10 -1.08
C ASN A 407 9.12 15.57 -1.53
N ASP A 408 7.98 16.09 -1.98
CA ASP A 408 7.80 17.46 -2.49
C ASP A 408 7.30 18.44 -1.42
N ILE A 409 7.22 18.03 -0.15
CA ILE A 409 6.56 18.77 0.94
C ILE A 409 7.41 19.87 1.59
N PHE A 410 8.57 20.20 1.04
CA PHE A 410 9.56 21.11 1.65
C PHE A 410 9.56 22.49 0.98
N GLU A 411 10.03 23.52 1.71
CA GLU A 411 10.20 24.91 1.23
C GLU A 411 11.23 25.06 0.09
#